data_AF-A0A368KWN0-F1
#
_entry.id   AF-A0A368KWN0-F1
#
_cell.length_a   1.000
_cell.length_b   1.000
_cell.length_c   1.000
_cell.angle_alpha   90.00
_cell.angle_beta   90.00
_cell.angle_gamma   90.00
#
_symmetry.space_group_name_H-M   'P 1'
#
loop_
_entity.id
_entity.type
_entity.pdbx_description
1 polymer ?
#
loop_
_entity_poly.entity_id
_entity_poly.type
_entity_poly.pdbx_seq_one_letter_code
_entity_poly.pdbx_strand_id
1 'polypeptide(L)'
;MIAFLTTVLIVIFGISIIVCLGCKLTVIYLMFWNEEIFLPIICLVLSPIGIGSAIAFLFGWLDAEKYDCRGVMRIWTVAILVALATGLLAGWLSPDRLARD
;
A
#
# COMPACT_ATOMS: atom_id res chain seq x y z
N MET A 1 17.52 -19.81 13.20
CA MET A 1 16.32 -19.12 13.73
C MET A 1 16.14 -17.75 13.10
N ILE A 2 17.14 -16.85 13.16
CA ILE A 2 17.06 -15.51 12.57
C ILE A 2 16.74 -15.54 11.07
N ALA A 3 17.45 -16.35 10.27
CA ALA A 3 17.23 -16.47 8.82
C ALA A 3 15.78 -16.87 8.45
N PHE A 4 15.17 -17.79 9.21
CA PHE A 4 13.78 -18.21 8.99
C PHE A 4 12.80 -17.06 9.26
N LEU A 5 13.03 -16.30 10.35
CA LEU A 5 12.22 -15.13 10.69
C LEU A 5 12.32 -14.03 9.62
N THR A 6 13.52 -13.74 9.11
CA THR A 6 13.69 -12.76 8.01
C THR A 6 12.99 -13.21 6.73
N THR A 7 13.04 -14.50 6.37
CA THR A 7 12.30 -15.01 5.19
C THR A 7 10.79 -14.80 5.35
N VAL A 8 10.23 -15.10 6.53
CA VAL A 8 8.79 -14.89 6.80
C VAL A 8 8.43 -13.40 6.67
N LEU A 9 9.25 -12.49 7.22
CA LEU A 9 9.01 -11.04 7.11
C LEU A 9 9.02 -10.55 5.67
N ILE A 10 9.95 -11.03 4.83
CA ILE A 10 10.02 -10.68 3.40
C ILE A 10 8.77 -11.14 2.66
N VAL A 11 8.27 -12.35 2.95
CA VAL A 11 7.04 -12.87 2.34
C VAL A 11 5.84 -12.01 2.71
N ILE A 12 5.69 -11.65 4.00
CA ILE A 12 4.59 -10.78 4.46
C ILE A 12 4.67 -9.41 3.79
N PHE A 13 5.87 -8.84 3.68
CA PHE A 13 6.10 -7.57 2.99
C PHE A 13 5.69 -7.65 1.51
N GLY A 14 6.09 -8.72 0.81
CA GLY A 14 5.71 -8.96 -0.58
C GLY A 14 4.19 -9.07 -0.78
N ILE A 15 3.50 -9.83 0.08
CA ILE A 15 2.04 -9.96 0.04
C ILE A 15 1.37 -8.60 0.27
N SER A 16 1.89 -7.81 1.23
CA SER A 16 1.34 -6.49 1.54
C SER A 16 1.42 -5.53 0.35
N ILE A 17 2.51 -5.57 -0.43
CA ILE A 17 2.65 -4.78 -1.66
C ILE A 17 1.58 -5.17 -2.70
N ILE A 18 1.34 -6.47 -2.89
CA ILE A 18 0.34 -6.97 -3.84
C ILE A 18 -1.05 -6.49 -3.43
N VAL A 19 -1.39 -6.56 -2.14
CA VAL A 19 -2.66 -6.07 -1.61
C VAL A 19 -2.81 -4.56 -1.83
N CYS A 20 -1.76 -3.76 -1.59
CA CYS A 20 -1.77 -2.33 -1.86
C CYS A 20 -2.03 -2.01 -3.34
N LEU A 21 -1.42 -2.77 -4.25
CA LEU A 21 -1.65 -2.65 -5.70
C LEU A 21 -3.10 -2.96 -6.07
N GLY A 22 -3.66 -4.05 -5.52
CA GLY A 22 -5.06 -4.42 -5.73
C GLY A 22 -6.00 -3.32 -5.24
N CYS A 23 -5.82 -2.84 -4.00
CA CYS A 23 -6.66 -1.79 -3.43
C CYS A 23 -6.61 -0.50 -4.26
N LYS A 24 -5.42 -0.10 -4.72
CA LYS A 24 -5.25 1.06 -5.59
C LYS A 24 -6.05 0.91 -6.88
N LEU A 25 -5.96 -0.23 -7.55
CA LEU A 25 -6.70 -0.47 -8.80
C LEU A 25 -8.21 -0.47 -8.56
N THR A 26 -8.68 -1.04 -7.46
CA THR A 26 -10.10 -1.02 -7.08
C THR A 26 -10.60 0.39 -6.82
N VAL A 27 -9.83 1.23 -6.13
CA VAL A 27 -10.18 2.65 -5.90
C VAL A 27 -10.25 3.42 -7.22
N ILE A 28 -9.26 3.25 -8.10
CA ILE A 28 -9.25 3.89 -9.43
C ILE A 28 -10.45 3.42 -10.27
N TYR A 29 -10.78 2.13 -10.21
CA TYR A 29 -11.95 1.58 -10.89
C TYR A 29 -13.27 2.19 -10.36
N LEU A 30 -13.41 2.33 -9.04
CA LEU A 30 -14.58 2.96 -8.42
C LEU A 30 -14.69 4.46 -8.74
N MET A 31 -13.56 5.15 -8.94
CA MET A 31 -13.54 6.54 -9.42
C MET A 31 -14.08 6.62 -10.85
N PHE A 32 -13.65 5.73 -11.75
CA PHE A 32 -14.19 5.67 -13.11
C PHE A 32 -15.68 5.33 -13.13
N TRP A 33 -16.14 4.48 -12.22
CA TRP A 33 -17.54 4.09 -12.11
C TRP A 33 -18.45 5.27 -11.71
N ASN A 34 -17.92 6.25 -11.00
CA ASN A 34 -18.63 7.47 -10.59
C ASN A 34 -18.47 8.63 -11.59
N GLU A 35 -18.26 8.31 -12.88
CA GLU A 35 -18.16 9.26 -14.00
C GLU A 35 -17.02 10.29 -13.90
N GLU A 36 -16.09 10.11 -12.96
CA GLU A 36 -14.89 10.94 -12.87
C GLU A 36 -13.81 10.38 -13.78
N ILE A 37 -13.61 11.03 -14.94
CA ILE A 37 -12.62 10.59 -15.93
C ILE A 37 -11.24 11.21 -15.64
N PHE A 38 -11.19 12.49 -15.24
CA PHE A 38 -9.94 13.22 -15.09
C PHE A 38 -9.09 12.74 -13.91
N LEU A 39 -9.70 12.57 -12.73
CA LEU A 39 -9.01 12.20 -11.50
C LEU A 39 -8.29 10.83 -11.59
N PRO A 40 -8.93 9.73 -12.03
CA PRO A 40 -8.26 8.44 -12.13
C PRO A 40 -7.19 8.39 -13.23
N ILE A 41 -7.36 9.13 -14.34
CA ILE A 41 -6.32 9.25 -15.38
C ILE A 41 -5.07 9.93 -14.79
N ILE A 42 -5.24 11.02 -14.06
CA ILE A 42 -4.13 11.71 -13.38
C ILE A 42 -3.43 10.76 -12.41
N CYS A 43 -4.18 9.96 -11.64
CA CYS A 43 -3.62 8.97 -10.73
C CYS A 43 -2.83 7.85 -11.45
N LEU A 44 -3.27 7.43 -12.63
CA LEU A 44 -2.58 6.45 -13.47
C LEU A 44 -1.28 7.01 -14.06
N VAL A 45 -1.33 8.22 -14.63
CA VAL A 45 -0.18 8.86 -15.27
C VAL A 45 0.91 9.24 -14.25
N LEU A 46 0.52 9.69 -13.05
CA LEU A 46 1.46 10.03 -11.97
C LEU A 46 1.85 8.82 -11.10
N SER A 47 1.30 7.63 -11.38
CA SER A 47 1.62 6.38 -10.68
C SER A 47 3.12 6.03 -10.61
N PRO A 48 3.91 6.10 -11.70
CA PRO A 48 5.31 5.63 -11.69
C PRO A 48 6.23 6.47 -10.79
N ILE A 49 5.86 7.72 -10.51
CA ILE A 49 6.58 8.60 -9.58
C ILE A 49 6.05 8.50 -8.15
N GLY A 50 5.15 7.54 -7.85
CA GLY A 50 4.55 7.33 -6.54
C GLY A 50 3.46 8.34 -6.16
N ILE A 51 3.48 9.54 -6.74
CA ILE A 51 2.52 10.62 -6.47
C ILE A 51 1.09 10.17 -6.82
N GLY A 52 0.90 9.46 -7.93
CA GLY A 52 -0.43 8.98 -8.33
C GLY A 52 -1.05 8.00 -7.33
N SER A 53 -0.24 7.19 -6.65
CA SER A 53 -0.73 6.34 -5.54
C SER A 53 -1.16 7.17 -4.33
N ALA A 54 -0.40 8.22 -4.00
CA ALA A 54 -0.74 9.10 -2.88
C ALA A 54 -2.03 9.90 -3.14
N ILE A 55 -2.19 10.43 -4.35
CA ILE A 55 -3.42 11.14 -4.76
C ILE A 55 -4.62 10.19 -4.71
N ALA A 56 -4.52 9.00 -5.31
CA ALA A 56 -5.59 8.01 -5.29
C ALA A 56 -5.97 7.60 -3.85
N PHE A 57 -4.98 7.49 -2.97
CA PHE A 57 -5.21 7.18 -1.56
C PHE A 57 -5.93 8.33 -0.83
N LEU A 58 -5.48 9.57 -1.01
CA LEU A 58 -6.08 10.74 -0.35
C LEU A 58 -7.51 10.97 -0.83
N PHE A 59 -7.73 11.03 -2.14
CA PHE A 59 -9.07 11.21 -2.70
C PHE A 59 -9.98 10.02 -2.43
N GLY A 60 -9.44 8.80 -2.47
CA GLY A 60 -10.17 7.60 -2.06
C GLY A 60 -10.67 7.69 -0.61
N TRP A 61 -9.93 8.35 0.29
CA TRP A 61 -10.38 8.55 1.68
C TRP A 61 -11.35 9.72 1.82
N LEU A 62 -11.05 10.86 1.18
CA LEU A 62 -11.90 12.06 1.25
C LEU A 62 -13.31 11.77 0.73
N ASP A 63 -13.39 11.04 -0.37
CA ASP A 63 -14.65 10.68 -1.04
C ASP A 63 -15.04 9.22 -0.82
N ALA A 64 -14.61 8.62 0.31
CA ALA A 64 -14.86 7.20 0.60
C ALA A 64 -16.35 6.83 0.68
N GLU A 65 -17.21 7.79 1.03
CA GLU A 65 -18.67 7.60 1.03
C GLU A 65 -19.24 7.69 -0.39
N LYS A 66 -18.72 8.60 -1.22
CA LYS A 66 -19.12 8.77 -2.62
C LYS A 66 -18.82 7.53 -3.45
N TYR A 67 -17.65 6.91 -3.20
CA TYR A 67 -17.19 5.74 -3.95
C TYR A 67 -17.55 4.39 -3.30
N ASP A 68 -18.26 4.40 -2.16
CA ASP A 68 -18.53 3.22 -1.31
C ASP A 68 -17.28 2.34 -1.08
N CYS A 69 -16.10 2.99 -0.99
CA CYS A 69 -14.81 2.31 -0.99
C CYS A 69 -14.19 2.25 0.40
N ARG A 70 -14.93 2.65 1.45
CA ARG A 70 -14.46 2.71 2.85
C ARG A 70 -13.86 1.38 3.34
N GLY A 71 -14.42 0.25 2.90
CA GLY A 71 -13.85 -1.08 3.18
C GLY A 71 -12.48 -1.27 2.55
N VAL A 72 -12.34 -0.94 1.26
CA VAL A 72 -11.09 -1.02 0.49
C VAL A 72 -10.03 -0.08 1.08
N MET A 73 -10.41 1.14 1.44
CA MET A 73 -9.50 2.12 2.04
C MET A 73 -8.93 1.67 3.38
N ARG A 74 -9.73 0.99 4.21
CA ARG A 74 -9.24 0.39 5.47
C ARG A 74 -8.23 -0.71 5.21
N ILE A 75 -8.53 -1.63 4.28
CA ILE A 75 -7.61 -2.72 3.90
C ILE A 75 -6.30 -2.13 3.36
N TRP A 76 -6.39 -1.12 2.49
CA TRP A 76 -5.22 -0.46 1.93
C TRP A 76 -4.36 0.20 3.00
N THR A 77 -4.98 0.93 3.94
CA THR A 77 -4.27 1.56 5.07
C THR A 77 -3.56 0.52 5.93
N VAL A 78 -4.24 -0.57 6.29
CA VAL A 78 -3.65 -1.66 7.08
C VAL A 78 -2.48 -2.31 6.33
N ALA A 79 -2.61 -2.56 5.04
CA ALA A 79 -1.55 -3.13 4.22
C ALA A 79 -0.30 -2.22 4.18
N ILE A 80 -0.47 -0.90 4.07
CA ILE A 80 0.64 0.07 4.15
C ILE A 80 1.31 -0.01 5.53
N LEU A 81 0.54 -0.04 6.61
CA LEU A 81 1.07 -0.12 7.97
C LEU A 81 1.82 -1.43 8.23
N VAL A 82 1.29 -2.57 7.74
CA VAL A 82 1.96 -3.88 7.85
C VAL A 82 3.25 -3.89 7.04
N ALA A 83 3.25 -3.34 5.82
CA ALA A 83 4.46 -3.22 5.00
C ALA A 83 5.52 -2.36 5.71
N LEU A 84 5.12 -1.23 6.29
CA LEU A 84 6.03 -0.36 7.03
C LEU A 84 6.60 -1.06 8.28
N ALA A 85 5.74 -1.68 9.08
CA ALA A 85 6.16 -2.38 10.30
C ALA A 85 7.10 -3.55 10.00
N THR A 86 6.79 -4.37 8.99
CA THR A 86 7.64 -5.50 8.58
C THR A 86 8.96 -5.05 7.99
N GLY A 87 8.99 -3.97 7.21
CA GLY A 87 10.23 -3.37 6.71
C GLY A 87 11.13 -2.83 7.83
N LEU A 88 10.54 -2.12 8.80
CA LEU A 88 11.27 -1.62 9.96
C LEU A 88 11.82 -2.77 10.83
N LEU A 89 11.00 -3.78 11.11
CA LEU A 89 11.41 -4.96 11.87
C LEU A 89 12.52 -5.73 11.15
N ALA A 90 12.41 -5.94 9.83
CA ALA A 90 13.43 -6.62 9.05
C ALA A 90 14.76 -5.85 9.02
N GLY A 91 14.72 -4.52 8.92
CA GLY A 91 15.91 -3.67 8.98
C GLY A 91 16.55 -3.63 10.37
N TRP A 92 15.75 -3.71 11.44
CA TRP A 92 16.26 -3.78 12.81
C TRP A 92 16.90 -5.13 13.10
N LEU A 93 16.37 -6.21 12.54
CA LEU A 93 16.86 -7.58 12.73
C LEU A 93 18.07 -7.96 11.84
N SER A 94 18.70 -6.99 11.16
CA SER A 94 19.82 -7.28 10.25
C SER A 94 21.03 -7.84 11.03
N PRO A 95 21.66 -8.92 10.56
CA PRO A 95 22.75 -9.60 11.28
C PRO A 95 23.95 -8.69 11.57
N ASP A 96 24.16 -7.67 10.74
CA ASP A 96 25.19 -6.62 10.90
C ASP A 96 24.96 -5.70 12.11
N ARG A 97 23.72 -5.57 12.63
CA ARG A 97 23.46 -4.90 13.92
C ARG A 97 23.73 -5.82 15.10
N LEU A 98 23.29 -7.08 15.03
CA LEU A 98 23.47 -8.06 16.11
C LEU A 98 24.94 -8.43 16.37
N ALA A 99 25.85 -8.15 15.43
CA ALA A 99 27.29 -8.34 15.62
C ALA A 99 28.00 -7.12 16.25
N ARG A 100 27.30 -6.00 16.45
CA ARG A 100 27.85 -4.73 16.95
C ARG A 100 27.45 -4.42 18.40
N ASP A 101 26.45 -5.11 18.93
CA ASP A 101 25.96 -5.06 20.32
C ASP A 101 26.43 -6.30 21.10
#